data_AF-A0A3M3M7K3-F1
#
_entry.id   AF-A0A3M3M7K3-F1
#
_cell.length_a   1.000
_cell.length_b   1.000
_cell.length_c   1.000
_cell.angle_alpha   90.00
_cell.angle_beta   90.00
_cell.angle_gamma   90.00
#
_symmetry.space_group_name_H-M   'P 1'
#
loop_
_entity.id
_entity.type
_entity.pdbx_description
1 polymer ?
#
loop_
_entity_poly.entity_id
_entity_poly.type
_entity_poly.pdbx_seq_one_letter_code
_entity_poly.pdbx_strand_id
1 'polypeptide(L)'
;MFKKVNTALLGMAISMGLMPVQAAETKKVDVLLVGGGIMSATLAVWLNELEPSWSMEMVERLDGVAEESSNGWNNAGTGHSALAELNYTPEDKNGNVDISKAIEINEAFQISHQFWSWQVKTGVLKNPRSFINSTPHMSFVWVTTTSSSCASATQPCKPARCSAACSTPKTTSR
;
A
#
# COMPACT_ATOMS: atom_id res chain seq x y z
N MET A 1 32.66 75.03 7.47
CA MET A 1 31.92 74.22 6.48
C MET A 1 32.58 72.84 6.42
N PHE A 2 32.05 71.88 7.18
CA PHE A 2 32.57 70.51 7.24
C PHE A 2 31.94 69.67 6.13
N LYS A 3 32.72 69.20 5.16
CA LYS A 3 32.31 68.09 4.28
C LYS A 3 32.77 66.78 4.92
N LYS A 4 31.83 66.03 5.51
CA LYS A 4 32.03 64.66 5.96
C LYS A 4 32.20 63.77 4.72
N VAL A 5 33.40 63.20 4.57
CA VAL A 5 33.62 62.05 3.69
C VAL A 5 33.31 60.81 4.51
N ASN A 6 32.35 60.01 4.05
CA ASN A 6 31.94 58.75 4.67
C ASN A 6 33.01 57.68 4.39
N THR A 7 33.91 57.47 5.35
CA THR A 7 34.95 56.41 5.32
C THR A 7 34.54 55.20 6.17
N ALA A 8 33.26 54.84 6.16
CA ALA A 8 32.72 53.76 6.99
C ALA A 8 31.89 52.77 6.15
N LEU A 9 32.47 52.22 5.08
CA LEU A 9 31.80 51.17 4.29
C LEU A 9 32.77 50.24 3.54
N LEU A 10 33.99 50.05 4.07
CA LEU A 10 34.97 49.14 3.49
C LEU A 10 35.67 48.34 4.60
N GLY A 11 34.92 47.50 5.30
CA GLY A 11 35.50 46.70 6.39
C GLY A 11 34.62 45.60 6.95
N MET A 12 33.59 45.15 6.22
CA MET A 12 32.73 44.05 6.66
C MET A 12 32.39 43.12 5.49
N ALA A 13 33.41 42.69 4.78
CA ALA A 13 33.33 41.56 3.86
C ALA A 13 34.43 40.59 4.27
N ILE A 14 34.14 39.29 4.22
CA ILE A 14 35.02 38.16 4.56
C ILE A 14 34.94 37.71 6.03
N SER A 15 33.78 37.21 6.44
CA SER A 15 33.69 36.15 7.45
C SER A 15 32.49 35.23 7.21
N MET A 16 32.24 34.90 5.93
CA MET A 16 31.29 33.85 5.50
C MET A 16 32.04 32.61 4.99
N GLY A 17 33.22 32.33 5.56
CA GLY A 17 34.01 31.17 5.22
C GLY A 17 33.77 30.04 6.22
N LEU A 18 33.26 28.92 5.72
CA LEU A 18 33.29 27.60 6.35
C LEU A 18 32.30 27.40 7.51
N MET A 19 31.02 27.31 7.16
CA MET A 19 30.16 26.39 7.92
C MET A 19 30.68 24.97 7.63
N PRO A 20 31.06 24.17 8.63
CA PRO A 20 31.25 22.75 8.39
C PRO A 20 29.93 22.21 7.82
N VAL A 21 30.00 21.49 6.71
CA VAL A 21 28.94 20.55 6.36
C VAL A 21 29.00 19.50 7.45
N GLN A 22 28.28 19.76 8.54
CA GLN A 22 28.16 18.82 9.64
C GLN A 22 27.39 17.64 9.06
N ALA A 23 28.11 16.60 8.65
CA ALA A 23 27.49 15.31 8.38
C ALA A 23 26.66 14.97 9.62
N ALA A 24 25.36 14.74 9.43
CA ALA A 24 24.48 14.40 10.54
C ALA A 24 25.11 13.25 11.34
N GLU A 25 25.19 13.41 12.65
CA GLU A 25 25.74 12.39 13.54
C GLU A 25 24.99 11.08 13.27
N THR A 26 25.73 9.98 13.02
CA THR A 26 25.11 8.69 12.71
C THR A 26 24.36 8.20 13.94
N LYS A 27 23.04 8.39 13.93
CA LYS A 27 22.17 7.92 15.00
C LYS A 27 22.11 6.40 14.95
N LYS A 28 22.54 5.76 16.04
CA LYS A 28 22.40 4.32 16.20
C LYS A 28 20.96 4.01 16.59
N VAL A 29 20.32 3.13 15.82
CA VAL A 29 18.97 2.61 16.10
C VAL A 29 19.00 1.09 16.04
N ASP A 30 18.10 0.44 16.78
CA ASP A 30 17.96 -1.01 16.79
C ASP A 30 17.28 -1.50 15.50
N VAL A 31 16.35 -0.70 14.97
CA VAL A 31 15.63 -1.00 13.72
C VAL A 31 15.57 0.22 12.82
N LEU A 32 16.02 0.05 11.57
CA LEU A 32 15.83 1.04 10.50
C LEU A 32 14.84 0.48 9.48
N LEU A 33 13.71 1.15 9.33
CA LEU A 33 12.66 0.82 8.37
C LEU A 33 12.80 1.72 7.14
N VAL A 34 12.98 1.11 5.97
CA VAL A 34 13.11 1.84 4.70
C VAL A 34 11.78 1.79 3.97
N GLY A 35 11.19 2.97 3.76
CA GLY A 35 9.85 3.16 3.21
C GLY A 35 8.80 3.40 4.30
N GLY A 36 7.99 4.42 4.14
CA GLY A 36 6.83 4.80 4.95
C GLY A 36 5.52 4.20 4.45
N GLY A 37 5.59 2.97 3.91
CA GLY A 37 4.43 2.22 3.42
C GLY A 37 3.81 1.31 4.48
N ILE A 38 2.73 0.63 4.09
CA ILE A 38 1.96 -0.26 4.98
C ILE A 38 2.81 -1.41 5.55
N MET A 39 3.78 -1.93 4.79
CA MET A 39 4.65 -3.02 5.22
C MET A 39 5.53 -2.61 6.39
N SER A 40 6.28 -1.51 6.22
CA SER A 40 7.17 -0.98 7.25
C SER A 40 6.39 -0.49 8.47
N ALA A 41 5.25 0.19 8.26
CA ALA A 41 4.41 0.65 9.36
C ALA A 41 3.84 -0.51 10.19
N THR A 42 3.35 -1.57 9.54
CA THR A 42 2.82 -2.75 10.23
C THR A 42 3.92 -3.46 11.03
N LEU A 43 5.10 -3.64 10.42
CA LEU A 43 6.24 -4.25 11.10
C LEU A 43 6.70 -3.42 12.30
N ALA A 44 6.75 -2.09 12.17
CA ALA A 44 7.08 -1.19 13.28
C ALA A 44 6.15 -1.37 14.47
N VAL A 45 4.85 -1.50 14.21
CA VAL A 45 3.84 -1.68 15.27
C VAL A 45 4.06 -3.02 15.99
N TRP A 46 4.29 -4.10 15.27
CA TRP A 46 4.60 -5.40 15.89
C TRP A 46 5.85 -5.35 16.75
N LEU A 47 6.92 -4.74 16.25
CA LEU A 47 8.16 -4.60 17.01
C LEU A 47 7.97 -3.72 18.23
N ASN A 48 7.18 -2.65 18.14
CA ASN A 48 6.88 -1.79 19.28
C ASN A 48 6.08 -2.52 20.37
N GLU A 49 5.20 -3.45 20.00
CA GLU A 49 4.41 -4.23 20.95
C GLU A 49 5.21 -5.35 21.61
N LEU A 50 6.12 -5.99 20.85
CA LEU A 50 6.97 -7.07 21.36
C LEU A 50 8.17 -6.54 22.15
N GLU A 51 8.80 -5.47 21.68
CA GLU A 51 10.04 -4.90 22.21
C GLU A 51 9.94 -3.36 22.31
N PRO A 52 9.12 -2.83 23.24
CA PRO A 52 8.87 -1.39 23.36
C PRO A 52 10.10 -0.55 23.74
N SER A 53 11.20 -1.21 24.14
CA SER A 53 12.45 -0.54 24.50
C SER A 53 13.35 -0.26 23.29
N TRP A 54 13.06 -0.86 22.13
CA TRP A 54 13.88 -0.70 20.94
C TRP A 54 13.71 0.67 20.30
N SER A 55 14.85 1.26 19.95
CA SER A 55 14.90 2.50 19.18
C SER A 55 14.66 2.18 17.69
N MET A 56 13.67 2.85 17.10
CA MET A 56 13.30 2.63 15.71
C MET A 56 13.30 3.94 14.92
N GLU A 57 13.70 3.86 13.66
CA GLU A 57 13.66 4.97 12.72
C GLU A 57 13.08 4.52 11.39
N MET A 58 12.23 5.34 10.80
CA MET A 58 11.62 5.11 9.50
C MET A 58 12.04 6.21 8.54
N VAL A 59 12.58 5.82 7.40
CA VAL A 59 13.00 6.76 6.35
C VAL A 59 12.13 6.58 5.13
N GLU A 60 11.62 7.68 4.58
CA GLU A 60 10.82 7.71 3.36
C GLU A 60 11.47 8.66 2.36
N ARG A 61 11.43 8.29 1.07
CA ARG A 61 12.00 9.08 -0.02
C ARG A 61 11.02 10.16 -0.51
N LEU A 62 9.72 9.87 -0.49
CA LEU A 62 8.67 10.77 -0.94
C LEU A 62 8.30 11.80 0.13
N ASP A 63 7.60 12.86 -0.29
CA ASP A 63 7.17 13.96 0.59
C ASP A 63 6.12 13.53 1.62
N GLY A 64 5.53 12.34 1.46
CA GLY A 64 4.50 11.79 2.33
C GLY A 64 4.60 10.27 2.47
N VAL A 65 4.01 9.77 3.56
CA VAL A 65 3.86 8.34 3.79
C VAL A 65 2.81 7.73 2.87
N ALA A 66 2.97 6.47 2.51
CA ALA A 66 2.03 5.72 1.67
C ALA A 66 1.68 6.35 0.30
N GLU A 67 2.54 7.23 -0.24
CA GLU A 67 2.30 7.88 -1.55
C GLU A 67 2.62 6.98 -2.75
N GLU A 68 3.45 5.95 -2.58
CA GLU A 68 3.81 5.00 -3.64
C GLU A 68 2.94 3.73 -3.56
N SER A 69 3.52 2.53 -3.40
CA SER A 69 2.82 1.26 -3.52
C SER A 69 1.64 1.09 -2.56
N SER A 70 1.70 1.74 -1.39
CA SER A 70 0.65 1.72 -0.36
C SER A 70 -0.45 2.76 -0.56
N ASN A 71 -0.39 3.57 -1.62
CA ASN A 71 -1.46 4.48 -1.98
C ASN A 71 -2.72 3.66 -2.33
N GLY A 72 -3.91 4.15 -1.97
CA GLY A 72 -5.17 3.44 -2.22
C GLY A 72 -5.51 3.19 -3.70
N TRP A 73 -4.75 3.77 -4.64
CA TRP A 73 -4.84 3.47 -6.07
C TRP A 73 -3.87 2.36 -6.54
N ASN A 74 -2.97 1.93 -5.68
CA ASN A 74 -1.95 0.92 -5.97
C ASN A 74 -2.23 -0.38 -5.20
N ASN A 75 -1.64 -1.48 -5.68
CA ASN A 75 -1.97 -2.84 -5.21
C ASN A 75 -1.80 -3.04 -3.70
N ALA A 76 -0.75 -2.48 -3.10
CA ALA A 76 -0.51 -2.67 -1.66
C ALA A 76 -1.41 -1.77 -0.80
N GLY A 77 -1.95 -0.68 -1.35
CA GLY A 77 -2.87 0.21 -0.64
C GLY A 77 -4.34 -0.22 -0.71
N THR A 78 -4.78 -0.83 -1.82
CA THR A 78 -6.14 -1.37 -1.89
C THR A 78 -6.31 -2.57 -0.96
N GLY A 79 -5.32 -3.48 -0.95
CA GLY A 79 -5.47 -4.81 -0.38
C GLY A 79 -6.59 -5.61 -1.07
N HIS A 80 -6.53 -6.94 -1.03
CA HIS A 80 -7.66 -7.77 -1.47
C HIS A 80 -7.60 -9.16 -0.87
N SER A 81 -8.77 -9.75 -0.64
CA SER A 81 -8.93 -11.12 -0.15
C SER A 81 -8.69 -12.19 -1.23
N ALA A 82 -8.06 -11.83 -2.36
CA ALA A 82 -7.78 -12.70 -3.51
C ALA A 82 -8.99 -13.32 -4.25
N LEU A 83 -10.23 -13.12 -3.79
CA LEU A 83 -11.41 -13.84 -4.30
C LEU A 83 -11.84 -13.49 -5.73
N ALA A 84 -11.32 -12.40 -6.30
CA ALA A 84 -11.72 -11.90 -7.62
C ALA A 84 -10.55 -11.79 -8.61
N GLU A 85 -9.39 -12.29 -8.21
CA GLU A 85 -8.16 -12.20 -8.98
C GLU A 85 -7.94 -13.48 -9.80
N LEU A 86 -8.14 -13.38 -11.12
CA LEU A 86 -8.12 -14.53 -12.03
C LEU A 86 -6.74 -15.18 -12.12
N ASN A 87 -5.67 -14.41 -11.90
CA ASN A 87 -4.31 -14.93 -11.96
C ASN A 87 -3.93 -15.85 -10.78
N TYR A 88 -4.76 -15.89 -9.71
CA TYR A 88 -4.58 -16.80 -8.58
C TYR A 88 -5.30 -18.14 -8.76
N THR A 89 -6.04 -18.28 -9.86
CA THR A 89 -6.79 -19.48 -10.16
C THR A 89 -6.44 -20.02 -11.55
N PRO A 90 -5.18 -20.43 -11.79
CA PRO A 90 -4.75 -20.94 -13.08
C PRO A 90 -5.46 -22.26 -13.41
N GLU A 91 -5.72 -22.47 -14.70
CA GLU A 91 -6.20 -23.74 -15.22
C GLU A 91 -5.02 -24.68 -15.45
N ASP A 92 -5.12 -25.91 -14.96
CA ASP A 92 -4.14 -26.97 -15.19
C ASP A 92 -4.26 -27.55 -16.60
N LYS A 93 -3.34 -28.46 -16.97
CA LYS A 93 -3.33 -29.11 -18.29
C LYS A 93 -4.56 -29.99 -18.55
N ASN A 94 -5.32 -30.32 -17.51
CA ASN A 94 -6.51 -31.18 -17.56
C ASN A 94 -7.80 -30.35 -17.55
N GLY A 95 -7.72 -29.01 -17.51
CA GLY A 95 -8.88 -28.13 -17.45
C GLY A 95 -9.42 -27.87 -16.04
N ASN A 96 -8.73 -28.31 -14.98
CA ASN A 96 -9.13 -28.02 -13.61
C ASN A 96 -8.57 -26.68 -13.16
N VAL A 97 -9.34 -25.95 -12.34
CA VAL A 97 -8.89 -24.69 -11.75
C VAL A 97 -8.25 -24.97 -10.39
N ASP A 98 -6.97 -24.62 -10.23
CA ASP A 98 -6.30 -24.63 -8.93
C ASP A 98 -6.70 -23.38 -8.15
N ILE A 99 -7.18 -23.53 -6.91
CA ILE A 99 -7.61 -22.42 -6.04
C ILE A 99 -6.71 -22.23 -4.82
N SER A 100 -5.63 -22.99 -4.70
CA SER A 100 -4.78 -23.05 -3.50
C SER A 100 -4.21 -21.68 -3.15
N LYS A 101 -3.78 -20.91 -4.15
CA LYS A 101 -3.24 -19.55 -3.94
C LYS A 101 -4.29 -18.57 -3.43
N ALA A 102 -5.51 -18.66 -3.96
CA ALA A 102 -6.62 -17.80 -3.52
C ALA A 102 -7.00 -18.07 -2.06
N ILE A 103 -6.98 -19.35 -1.64
CA ILE A 103 -7.21 -19.74 -0.23
C ILE A 103 -6.11 -19.15 0.66
N GLU A 104 -4.83 -19.39 0.33
CA GLU A 104 -3.68 -18.93 1.11
C GLU A 104 -3.71 -17.41 1.33
N ILE A 105 -3.96 -16.63 0.27
CA ILE A 105 -4.00 -15.17 0.37
C ILE A 105 -5.22 -14.70 1.18
N ASN A 106 -6.38 -15.34 1.00
CA ASN A 106 -7.57 -14.99 1.79
C ASN A 106 -7.36 -15.26 3.28
N GLU A 107 -6.73 -16.37 3.64
CA GLU A 107 -6.38 -16.68 5.03
C GLU A 107 -5.43 -15.64 5.63
N ALA A 108 -4.37 -15.27 4.91
CA ALA A 108 -3.45 -14.19 5.31
C ALA A 108 -4.17 -12.83 5.47
N PHE A 109 -5.14 -12.56 4.59
CA PHE A 109 -5.98 -11.37 4.67
C PHE A 109 -6.83 -11.36 5.94
N GLN A 110 -7.41 -12.50 6.33
CA GLN A 110 -8.16 -12.61 7.60
C GLN A 110 -7.27 -12.43 8.83
N ILE A 111 -6.02 -12.92 8.79
CA ILE A 111 -5.05 -12.70 9.88
C ILE A 111 -4.77 -11.19 10.04
N SER A 112 -4.62 -10.47 8.93
CA SER A 112 -4.43 -9.01 8.93
C SER A 112 -5.63 -8.28 9.58
N HIS A 113 -6.85 -8.71 9.27
CA HIS A 113 -8.06 -8.20 9.92
C HIS A 113 -8.10 -8.46 11.43
N GLN A 114 -7.65 -9.64 11.88
CA GLN A 114 -7.60 -9.96 13.31
C GLN A 114 -6.63 -9.04 14.05
N PHE A 115 -5.47 -8.76 13.44
CA PHE A 115 -4.51 -7.81 13.99
C PHE A 115 -5.09 -6.40 14.09
N TRP A 116 -5.71 -5.87 13.03
CA TRP A 116 -6.32 -4.53 13.10
C TRP A 116 -7.50 -4.47 14.07
N SER A 117 -8.28 -5.54 14.20
CA SER A 117 -9.34 -5.67 15.21
C SER A 117 -8.78 -5.58 16.62
N TRP A 118 -7.63 -6.23 16.88
CA TRP A 118 -6.90 -6.08 18.13
C TRP A 118 -6.46 -4.61 18.32
N GLN A 119 -5.90 -3.94 17.31
CA GLN A 119 -5.41 -2.55 17.46
C GLN A 119 -6.55 -1.59 17.81
N VAL A 120 -7.74 -1.84 17.25
CA VAL A 120 -8.94 -1.06 17.58
C VAL A 120 -9.39 -1.32 19.02
N LYS A 121 -9.41 -2.59 19.43
CA LYS A 121 -9.80 -2.99 20.79
C LYS A 121 -8.87 -2.42 21.87
N THR A 122 -7.58 -2.29 21.58
CA THR A 122 -6.58 -1.72 22.49
C THR A 122 -6.44 -0.20 22.38
N GLY A 123 -7.16 0.43 21.45
CA GLY A 123 -7.22 1.89 21.29
C GLY A 123 -6.07 2.51 20.51
N VAL A 124 -5.20 1.70 19.90
CA VAL A 124 -4.14 2.17 18.99
C VAL A 124 -4.75 2.69 17.69
N LEU A 125 -5.60 1.88 17.06
CA LEU A 125 -6.47 2.32 15.97
C LEU A 125 -7.83 2.74 16.55
N LYS A 126 -8.53 3.66 15.88
CA LYS A 126 -9.80 4.23 16.39
C LYS A 126 -10.97 3.83 15.52
N ASN A 127 -11.29 4.64 14.52
CA ASN A 127 -12.44 4.42 13.65
C ASN A 127 -12.10 3.39 12.55
N PRO A 128 -12.67 2.16 12.56
CA PRO A 128 -12.37 1.17 11.53
C PRO A 128 -12.71 1.68 10.12
N ARG A 129 -13.80 2.44 9.99
CA ARG A 129 -14.26 2.96 8.69
C ARG A 129 -13.32 3.98 8.07
N SER A 130 -12.32 4.49 8.80
CA SER A 130 -11.31 5.39 8.20
C SER A 130 -10.20 4.65 7.47
N PHE A 131 -10.02 3.34 7.68
CA PHE A 131 -8.91 2.59 7.10
C PHE A 131 -9.30 1.23 6.51
N ILE A 132 -10.54 0.75 6.71
CA ILE A 132 -11.03 -0.46 6.07
C ILE A 132 -12.47 -0.29 5.57
N ASN A 133 -12.67 -0.52 4.27
CA ASN A 133 -13.90 -0.20 3.57
C ASN A 133 -14.27 -1.23 2.50
N SER A 134 -15.32 -2.00 2.77
CA SER A 134 -15.92 -2.87 1.75
C SER A 134 -16.21 -2.10 0.46
N THR A 135 -15.71 -2.62 -0.67
CA THR A 135 -15.93 -1.98 -1.97
C THR A 135 -16.21 -3.03 -3.05
N PRO A 136 -17.20 -2.80 -3.92
CA PRO A 136 -17.49 -3.73 -5.01
C PRO A 136 -16.28 -3.95 -5.92
N HIS A 137 -16.19 -5.18 -6.41
CA HIS A 137 -15.19 -5.61 -7.38
C HIS A 137 -15.90 -6.31 -8.54
N MET A 138 -15.47 -5.98 -9.77
CA MET A 138 -15.96 -6.61 -10.99
C MET A 138 -14.76 -6.95 -11.86
N SER A 139 -14.71 -8.19 -12.35
CA SER A 139 -13.70 -8.61 -13.32
C SER A 139 -14.32 -8.52 -14.71
N PHE A 140 -13.65 -7.81 -15.64
CA PHE A 140 -14.09 -7.69 -17.02
C PHE A 140 -13.11 -8.44 -17.93
N VAL A 141 -13.59 -9.51 -18.56
CA VAL A 141 -12.81 -10.33 -19.49
C VAL A 141 -13.33 -10.08 -20.90
N TRP A 142 -12.42 -9.80 -21.82
CA TRP A 142 -12.69 -9.53 -23.22
C TRP A 142 -11.67 -10.27 -24.07
N VAL A 143 -12.14 -10.92 -25.13
CA VAL A 143 -11.32 -11.71 -26.05
C VAL A 143 -11.16 -10.96 -27.37
N THR A 144 -9.93 -10.77 -27.83
CA THR A 144 -9.61 -10.13 -29.13
C THR A 144 -9.57 -11.14 -30.28
N THR A 145 -9.64 -12.43 -29.99
CA THR A 145 -9.66 -13.51 -30.98
C THR A 145 -10.67 -14.54 -30.53
N THR A 146 -11.50 -15.05 -31.45
CA THR A 146 -12.38 -16.19 -31.23
C THR A 146 -11.54 -17.44 -30.96
N SER A 147 -10.99 -17.56 -29.74
CA SER A 147 -10.49 -18.81 -29.21
C SER A 147 -11.65 -19.52 -28.53
N SER A 148 -11.89 -20.76 -28.91
CA SER A 148 -12.95 -21.66 -28.44
C SER A 148 -12.94 -21.93 -26.93
N SER A 149 -12.01 -21.37 -26.16
CA SER A 149 -11.90 -21.52 -24.71
C SER A 149 -12.98 -20.77 -23.92
N CYS A 150 -13.68 -19.80 -24.51
CA CYS A 150 -14.82 -19.13 -23.84
C CYS A 150 -16.14 -19.93 -23.97
N ALA A 151 -16.15 -21.05 -24.72
CA ALA A 151 -17.36 -21.81 -25.07
C ALA A 151 -17.89 -22.74 -23.96
N SER A 152 -17.17 -22.90 -22.84
CA SER A 152 -17.64 -23.73 -21.72
C SER A 152 -18.59 -23.00 -20.76
N ALA A 153 -18.75 -21.68 -20.88
CA ALA A 153 -19.70 -20.90 -20.08
C ALA A 153 -21.07 -20.67 -20.77
N THR A 154 -21.28 -21.21 -21.97
CA THR A 154 -22.54 -21.09 -22.71
C THR A 154 -23.55 -22.17 -22.32
N GLN A 155 -24.30 -21.94 -21.24
CA GLN A 155 -25.67 -22.46 -21.18
C GLN A 155 -26.57 -21.61 -22.10
N PRO A 156 -27.45 -22.21 -22.92
CA PRO A 156 -28.26 -21.47 -23.88
C PRO A 156 -29.36 -20.66 -23.17
N CYS A 157 -29.22 -19.33 -23.18
CA CYS A 157 -30.26 -18.41 -22.72
C CYS A 157 -31.22 -18.05 -23.87
N LYS A 158 -32.53 -18.21 -23.63
CA LYS A 158 -33.63 -17.88 -24.58
C LYS A 158 -33.72 -16.37 -24.89
N PRO A 159 -34.41 -15.96 -26.00
CA PRO A 159 -34.15 -14.72 -26.76
C PRO A 159 -34.62 -13.39 -26.15
N ALA A 160 -34.76 -13.27 -24.82
CA ALA A 160 -35.23 -12.03 -24.17
C ALA A 160 -34.21 -11.40 -23.20
N ARG A 161 -33.02 -11.98 -23.01
CA ARG A 161 -31.97 -11.42 -22.16
C ARG A 161 -30.59 -11.65 -22.76
N CYS A 162 -30.17 -10.76 -23.66
CA CYS A 162 -28.75 -10.55 -23.91
C CYS A 162 -28.23 -9.52 -22.90
N SER A 163 -27.60 -10.00 -21.84
CA SER A 163 -26.56 -9.24 -21.14
C SER A 163 -25.33 -10.14 -21.07
N ALA A 164 -24.38 -9.89 -21.95
CA ALA A 164 -23.02 -10.38 -21.77
C ALA A 164 -22.42 -9.60 -20.59
N ALA A 165 -22.59 -10.15 -19.38
CA ALA A 165 -21.88 -9.76 -18.19
C ALA A 165 -22.06 -10.88 -17.16
N CYS A 166 -20.99 -11.60 -16.83
CA CYS A 166 -20.92 -12.32 -15.57
C CYS A 166 -20.83 -11.29 -14.44
N SER A 167 -21.95 -10.67 -14.10
CA SER A 167 -22.09 -9.81 -12.93
C SER A 167 -22.74 -10.62 -11.81
N THR A 168 -21.98 -10.92 -10.76
CA THR A 168 -22.58 -11.11 -9.43
C THR A 168 -21.91 -10.12 -8.49
N PRO A 169 -22.68 -9.37 -7.67
CA PRO A 169 -22.09 -8.51 -6.66
C PRO A 169 -21.50 -9.43 -5.58
N LYS A 170 -20.19 -9.63 -5.63
CA LYS A 170 -19.45 -10.27 -4.53
C LYS A 170 -18.63 -9.19 -3.84
N THR A 171 -18.86 -9.08 -2.54
CA THR A 171 -18.22 -8.14 -1.64
C THR A 171 -16.76 -8.54 -1.45
N THR A 172 -15.84 -7.67 -1.81
CA THR A 172 -14.43 -7.73 -1.40
C THR A 172 -14.12 -6.47 -0.59
N SER A 173 -13.19 -6.56 0.35
CA SER A 173 -12.73 -5.38 1.09
C SER A 173 -11.84 -4.52 0.21
N ARG A 174 -12.03 -3.21 0.22
CA ARG A 174 -10.93 -2.24 0.14
C ARG A 174 -10.76 -1.62 1.53
#